data_AF-A0AA40FI60-F1
#
_entry.id   AF-A0AA40FI60-F1
#
_cell.length_a   1.000
_cell.length_b   1.000
_cell.length_c   1.000
_cell.angle_alpha   90.00
_cell.angle_beta   90.00
_cell.angle_gamma   90.00
#
_symmetry.space_group_name_H-M   'P 1'
#
loop_
_entity.id
_entity.type
_entity.pdbx_description
1 polymer ?
#
loop_
_entity_poly.entity_id
_entity_poly.type
_entity_poly.pdbx_seq_one_letter_code
_entity_poly.pdbx_strand_id
1 'polypeptide(L)'
;MNDEHIVLTLPDTQNLDSIYLTQSQELTQEKIMTVWGRLCPIKLPFKTMVYIFMSTTASESKNLPPELKNKYAVSCKLGSGACGEVKMIFNKIGCQKFAMKTVMKIGGITNGQKHPLNDPEKIMNEVKILKALKHPCVIRMEEIVDTPKAVYIVLELMEGGELFERIKSRGRLLEKHAKVIFYQVVLAVSYLHDCGITHRDLKPENILLASSSDITLAKVSDFGLSKLVDAQTMMKTFCGTPMYVAPEILSTIGRGSYTNQVDVWSLGVILYACLSGSVPFNCQDKNMSLQDQITSGYYSFPSSKFGRITSKAIDLIKRMMTVNPKKRITIKQVLLHPWLQDRELRETVDILLSKENDENVAPKNISTGIQYEQNLIKRPRLG
;
A
#
# COMPACT_ATOMS: atom_id res chain seq x y z
N MET A 1 7.67 47.53 -10.89
CA MET A 1 8.03 48.10 -9.57
C MET A 1 8.31 46.93 -8.66
N ASN A 2 9.49 46.93 -8.05
CA ASN A 2 10.12 45.77 -7.41
C ASN A 2 9.27 45.24 -6.25
N ASP A 3 9.00 43.93 -6.28
CA ASP A 3 8.55 43.19 -5.10
C ASP A 3 9.73 43.09 -4.13
N GLU A 4 9.87 44.06 -3.24
CA GLU A 4 10.81 43.98 -2.13
C GLU A 4 10.33 42.91 -1.14
N HIS A 5 10.96 41.74 -1.22
CA HIS A 5 10.86 40.71 -0.19
C HIS A 5 11.62 41.18 1.05
N ILE A 6 10.90 41.61 2.09
CA ILE A 6 11.49 41.84 3.41
C ILE A 6 11.75 40.47 4.05
N VAL A 7 13.03 40.12 4.20
CA VAL A 7 13.47 38.95 4.97
C VAL A 7 13.58 39.36 6.44
N LEU A 8 12.67 38.87 7.28
CA LEU A 8 12.81 38.97 8.73
C LEU A 8 13.56 37.74 9.24
N THR A 9 14.79 37.95 9.70
CA THR A 9 15.58 36.94 10.42
C THR A 9 15.14 36.94 11.88
N LEU A 10 14.56 35.83 12.36
CA LEU A 10 14.32 35.63 13.78
C LEU A 10 15.59 35.04 14.42
N PRO A 11 16.04 35.56 15.59
CA PRO A 11 17.22 35.02 16.26
C PRO A 11 16.94 33.63 16.83
N ASP A 12 17.99 32.81 16.85
CA ASP A 12 17.98 31.41 17.32
C ASP A 12 17.38 31.28 18.73
N THR A 13 16.19 30.70 18.84
CA THR A 13 15.53 30.46 20.13
C THR A 13 15.91 29.08 20.66
N GLN A 14 17.14 28.91 21.14
CA GLN A 14 17.52 27.69 21.85
C GLN A 14 17.22 27.71 23.36
N ASN A 15 16.90 28.84 23.99
CA ASN A 15 16.52 28.87 25.41
C ASN A 15 15.93 30.23 25.80
N LEU A 16 14.60 30.39 25.92
CA LEU A 16 13.97 31.50 26.67
C LEU A 16 12.45 31.25 26.86
N ASP A 17 11.98 31.32 28.11
CA ASP A 17 10.66 30.86 28.57
C ASP A 17 9.49 31.86 28.42
N SER A 18 9.66 33.05 27.81
CA SER A 18 8.53 33.91 27.38
C SER A 18 8.99 35.20 26.69
N ILE A 19 8.21 35.66 25.71
CA ILE A 19 8.37 36.98 25.05
C ILE A 19 7.01 37.69 25.08
N TYR A 20 7.00 38.96 25.52
CA TYR A 20 5.83 39.85 25.46
C TYR A 20 5.93 40.75 24.22
N LEU A 21 4.81 40.95 23.51
CA LEU A 21 4.72 41.91 22.40
C LEU A 21 3.88 43.12 22.85
N THR A 22 4.46 44.32 22.76
CA THR A 22 3.77 45.60 22.93
C THR A 22 3.11 46.06 21.61
N GLN A 23 1.94 46.68 21.74
CA GLN A 23 1.03 47.06 20.64
C GLN A 23 1.60 48.14 19.71
N SER A 24 1.23 48.07 18.42
CA SER A 24 0.24 48.95 17.77
C SER A 24 0.60 49.23 16.30
N GLN A 25 -0.30 48.91 15.37
CA GLN A 25 -0.86 49.84 14.39
C GLN A 25 -1.85 49.12 13.48
N GLU A 26 -2.98 49.78 13.26
CA GLU A 26 -4.12 49.36 12.44
C GLU A 26 -3.73 49.19 10.97
N LEU A 27 -4.19 48.11 10.33
CA LEU A 27 -4.15 47.96 8.87
C LEU A 27 -5.51 47.43 8.40
N THR A 28 -6.32 48.37 7.94
CA THR A 28 -7.53 48.17 7.14
C THR A 28 -7.13 47.86 5.70
N GLN A 29 -7.54 46.69 5.19
CA GLN A 29 -7.86 46.31 3.80
C GLN A 29 -7.63 44.82 3.61
N GLU A 30 -8.61 44.14 3.01
CA GLU A 30 -8.59 42.71 2.72
C GLU A 30 -7.33 42.30 1.92
N LYS A 31 -6.40 41.63 2.62
CA LYS A 31 -5.29 40.89 2.03
C LYS A 31 -5.27 39.50 2.67
N ILE A 32 -5.27 38.47 1.84
CA ILE A 32 -5.09 37.09 2.27
C ILE A 32 -3.69 36.96 2.87
N MET A 33 -3.62 36.86 4.20
CA MET A 33 -2.37 36.59 4.92
C MET A 33 -2.08 35.10 4.87
N THR A 34 -1.02 34.70 4.18
CA THR A 34 -0.47 33.35 4.29
C THR A 34 0.69 33.40 5.29
N VAL A 35 0.45 32.92 6.51
CA VAL A 35 1.45 32.93 7.59
C VAL A 35 2.24 31.62 7.56
N TRP A 36 3.56 31.71 7.39
CA TRP A 36 4.50 30.60 7.55
C TRP A 36 5.41 30.89 8.74
N GLY A 37 5.39 30.02 9.75
CA GLY A 37 6.25 30.13 10.94
C GLY A 37 5.49 29.97 12.26
N ARG A 38 6.18 29.43 13.28
CA ARG A 38 5.65 29.15 14.62
C ARG A 38 5.04 30.43 15.23
N LEU A 39 3.74 30.42 15.52
CA LEU A 39 3.09 31.45 16.32
C LEU A 39 2.24 30.81 17.42
N CYS A 40 2.51 31.24 18.65
CA CYS A 40 1.68 31.03 19.82
C CYS A 40 0.28 31.68 19.65
N PRO A 41 -0.71 31.28 20.46
CA PRO A 41 -2.11 31.24 20.04
C PRO A 41 -2.78 32.61 20.01
N ILE A 42 -3.30 32.99 18.85
CA ILE A 42 -4.44 33.90 18.77
C ILE A 42 -5.66 33.10 19.25
N LYS A 43 -6.39 33.60 20.25
CA LYS A 43 -7.68 33.05 20.69
C LYS A 43 -8.66 33.05 19.50
N LEU A 44 -8.68 31.96 18.76
CA LEU A 44 -9.72 31.63 17.80
C LEU A 44 -10.73 30.69 18.48
N PRO A 45 -12.02 30.70 18.12
CA PRO A 45 -13.10 30.03 18.84
C PRO A 45 -13.14 28.51 18.60
N PHE A 46 -11.99 27.89 18.29
CA PHE A 46 -11.88 26.47 18.02
C PHE A 46 -11.21 25.79 19.22
N LYS A 47 -11.90 24.81 19.81
CA LYS A 47 -11.44 24.05 20.99
C LYS A 47 -10.17 23.20 20.75
N THR A 48 -9.68 23.10 19.52
CA THR A 48 -8.44 22.38 19.19
C THR A 48 -7.84 22.96 17.91
N MET A 49 -6.58 23.42 17.98
CA MET A 49 -5.78 23.80 16.82
C MET A 49 -4.72 22.72 16.61
N VAL A 50 -4.79 22.02 15.47
CA VAL A 50 -3.77 21.03 15.07
C VAL A 50 -2.78 21.72 14.15
N TYR A 51 -1.54 21.88 14.60
CA TYR A 51 -0.44 22.37 13.78
C TYR A 51 0.31 21.18 13.20
N ILE A 52 0.16 20.94 11.89
CA ILE A 52 0.96 19.94 11.19
C ILE A 52 2.22 20.63 10.67
N PHE A 53 3.36 20.37 11.30
CA PHE A 53 4.65 20.77 10.78
C PHE A 53 5.01 19.85 9.61
N MET A 54 4.73 20.30 8.39
CA MET A 54 5.25 19.64 7.19
C MET A 54 6.61 20.26 6.90
N SER A 55 7.69 19.56 7.23
CA SER A 55 9.01 19.86 6.69
C SER A 55 8.93 19.70 5.17
N THR A 56 8.74 20.81 4.47
CA THR A 56 8.95 20.84 3.03
C THR A 56 10.46 20.78 2.85
N THR A 57 11.02 19.61 2.64
CA THR A 57 12.23 19.52 1.81
C THR A 57 11.86 20.14 0.46
N ALA A 58 12.03 21.46 0.36
CA ALA A 58 11.49 22.30 -0.71
C ALA A 58 12.08 21.97 -2.09
N SER A 59 13.10 21.11 -2.13
CA SER A 59 13.68 20.55 -3.35
C SER A 59 12.80 19.47 -4.00
N GLU A 60 12.09 18.64 -3.23
CA GLU A 60 11.44 17.45 -3.80
C GLU A 60 10.03 17.72 -4.36
N SER A 61 9.27 18.63 -3.72
CA SER A 61 7.95 19.05 -4.21
C SER A 61 8.02 19.84 -5.54
N LYS A 62 9.21 20.30 -5.95
CA LYS A 62 9.41 21.01 -7.23
C LYS A 62 9.37 20.08 -8.44
N ASN A 63 9.66 18.79 -8.27
CA ASN A 63 9.79 17.83 -9.36
C ASN A 63 8.50 17.03 -9.63
N LEU A 64 7.44 17.26 -8.84
CA LEU A 64 6.16 16.60 -9.07
C LEU A 64 5.39 17.22 -10.25
N PRO A 65 4.58 16.41 -10.97
CA PRO A 65 3.64 16.91 -11.95
C PRO A 65 2.70 17.96 -11.34
N PRO A 66 2.28 19.00 -12.09
CA PRO A 66 1.41 20.06 -11.56
C PRO A 66 0.13 19.54 -10.89
N GLU A 67 -0.48 18.50 -11.46
CA GLU A 67 -1.68 17.82 -10.94
C GLU A 67 -1.45 17.30 -9.51
N LEU A 68 -0.38 16.56 -9.29
CA LEU A 68 -0.03 16.02 -7.96
C LEU A 68 0.47 17.11 -7.02
N LYS A 69 1.27 18.06 -7.52
CA LYS A 69 1.80 19.17 -6.74
C LYS A 69 0.68 20.06 -6.18
N ASN A 70 -0.41 20.24 -6.93
CA ASN A 70 -1.54 21.05 -6.49
C ASN A 70 -2.40 20.35 -5.44
N LYS A 71 -2.49 19.02 -5.48
CA LYS A 71 -3.35 18.22 -4.59
C LYS A 71 -2.65 17.68 -3.35
N TYR A 72 -1.37 17.35 -3.44
CA TYR A 72 -0.64 16.65 -2.37
C TYR A 72 0.59 17.40 -1.87
N ALA A 73 0.90 17.19 -0.60
CA ALA A 73 2.17 17.56 0.03
C ALA A 73 2.99 16.29 0.27
N VAL A 74 4.27 16.31 -0.11
CA VAL A 74 5.19 15.17 0.08
C VAL A 74 5.80 15.21 1.48
N SER A 75 5.90 14.05 2.10
CA SER A 75 6.50 13.85 3.42
C SER A 75 7.70 12.89 3.33
N CYS A 76 7.88 12.00 4.31
CA CYS A 76 9.02 11.11 4.36
C CYS A 76 8.97 9.99 3.31
N LYS A 77 10.14 9.46 3.00
CA LYS A 77 10.30 8.21 2.25
C LYS A 77 9.82 7.03 3.11
N LEU A 78 8.94 6.20 2.55
CA LEU A 78 8.45 4.97 3.17
C LEU A 78 9.29 3.77 2.76
N GLY A 79 9.80 3.76 1.53
CA GLY A 79 10.62 2.67 1.02
C GLY A 79 11.21 2.96 -0.35
N SER A 80 12.07 2.05 -0.81
CA SER A 80 12.58 2.01 -2.16
C SER A 80 12.69 0.57 -2.61
N GLY A 81 12.11 0.26 -3.78
CA GLY A 81 12.18 -1.05 -4.39
C GLY A 81 12.76 -0.99 -5.80
N ALA A 82 12.85 -2.15 -6.44
CA ALA A 82 13.33 -2.28 -7.82
C ALA A 82 12.46 -1.51 -8.84
N CYS A 83 11.19 -1.24 -8.50
CA CYS A 83 10.28 -0.45 -9.33
C CYS A 83 10.29 1.05 -8.99
N GLY A 84 11.15 1.52 -8.07
CA GLY A 84 11.28 2.93 -7.73
C GLY A 84 10.99 3.26 -6.26
N GLU A 85 10.74 4.53 -5.99
CA GLU A 85 10.65 5.08 -4.62
C GLU A 85 9.19 5.24 -4.18
N VAL A 86 8.93 4.94 -2.90
CA VAL A 86 7.62 5.14 -2.26
C VAL A 86 7.75 6.21 -1.17
N LYS A 87 6.93 7.25 -1.25
CA LYS A 87 6.87 8.35 -0.25
C LYS A 87 5.49 8.45 0.36
N MET A 88 5.44 8.87 1.62
CA MET A 88 4.19 9.30 2.23
C MET A 88 3.81 10.66 1.66
N ILE A 89 2.54 10.83 1.31
CA ILE A 89 1.98 12.11 0.90
C ILE A 89 0.71 12.41 1.70
N PHE A 90 0.37 13.69 1.79
CA PHE A 90 -0.87 14.15 2.40
C PHE A 90 -1.69 14.88 1.36
N ASN A 91 -2.99 14.59 1.29
CA ASN A 91 -3.90 15.50 0.59
C ASN A 91 -3.88 16.85 1.31
N LYS A 92 -3.65 17.93 0.56
CA LYS A 92 -3.65 19.29 1.09
C LYS A 92 -5.00 19.68 1.68
N ILE A 93 -6.08 19.08 1.16
CA ILE A 93 -7.43 19.20 1.70
C ILE A 93 -7.69 18.02 2.62
N GLY A 94 -8.05 18.29 3.89
CA GLY A 94 -8.40 17.26 4.88
C GLY A 94 -7.23 16.47 5.47
N CYS A 95 -5.99 16.68 5.00
CA CYS A 95 -4.77 16.08 5.55
C CYS A 95 -4.77 14.55 5.61
N GLN A 96 -5.52 13.89 4.73
CA GLN A 96 -5.54 12.43 4.62
C GLN A 96 -4.20 11.91 4.07
N LYS A 97 -3.70 10.83 4.66
CA LYS A 97 -2.43 10.17 4.28
C LYS A 97 -2.60 9.22 3.11
N PHE A 98 -1.60 9.18 2.24
CA PHE A 98 -1.49 8.25 1.12
C PHE A 98 -0.03 7.81 0.94
N ALA A 99 0.18 6.76 0.15
CA ALA A 99 1.50 6.37 -0.34
C ALA A 99 1.61 6.71 -1.84
N MET A 100 2.69 7.37 -2.23
CA MET A 100 2.99 7.69 -3.63
C MET A 100 4.18 6.87 -4.09
N LYS A 101 3.95 5.98 -5.04
CA LYS A 101 5.00 5.22 -5.72
C LYS A 101 5.39 5.94 -7.01
N THR A 102 6.69 6.17 -7.20
CA THR A 102 7.24 6.79 -8.40
C THR A 102 8.06 5.76 -9.17
N VAL A 103 7.63 5.44 -10.39
CA VAL A 103 8.32 4.52 -11.29
C VAL A 103 8.95 5.31 -12.43
N MET A 104 10.29 5.34 -12.49
CA MET A 104 11.01 6.06 -13.54
C MET A 104 10.90 5.30 -14.87
N LYS A 105 10.57 6.00 -15.96
CA LYS A 105 10.65 5.45 -17.31
C LYS A 105 12.11 5.46 -17.75
N ILE A 106 12.68 4.31 -18.06
CA ILE A 106 14.05 4.24 -18.56
C ILE A 106 14.09 4.93 -19.93
N GLY A 107 14.85 6.01 -20.04
CA GLY A 107 15.12 6.68 -21.30
C GLY A 107 15.94 5.77 -22.22
N GLY A 108 15.27 5.10 -23.14
CA GLY A 108 15.90 4.35 -24.22
C GLY A 108 15.32 4.80 -25.55
N ILE A 109 16.12 5.52 -26.34
CA ILE A 109 15.93 5.55 -27.79
C ILE A 109 16.18 4.11 -28.25
N THR A 110 15.12 3.32 -28.45
CA THR A 110 15.20 2.04 -29.14
C THR A 110 14.90 2.29 -30.61
N ASN A 111 15.95 2.50 -31.40
CA ASN A 111 16.01 2.31 -32.86
C ASN A 111 14.73 2.66 -33.65
N GLY A 112 14.11 3.82 -33.42
CA GLY A 112 12.97 4.31 -34.21
C GLY A 112 11.72 3.41 -34.21
N GLN A 113 11.66 2.35 -33.40
CA GLN A 113 10.47 1.51 -33.28
C GLN A 113 9.65 1.99 -32.08
N LYS A 114 8.47 2.58 -32.37
CA LYS A 114 7.44 2.81 -31.35
C LYS A 114 7.16 1.47 -30.65
N HIS A 115 7.60 1.34 -29.40
CA HIS A 115 7.25 0.18 -28.60
C HIS A 115 5.71 0.05 -28.56
N PRO A 116 5.13 -1.15 -28.69
CA PRO A 116 3.68 -1.37 -28.63
C PRO A 116 3.04 -0.98 -27.27
N LEU A 117 3.87 -0.66 -26.28
CA LEU A 117 3.51 -0.14 -24.95
C LEU A 117 3.48 1.40 -24.88
N ASN A 118 3.85 2.13 -25.94
CA ASN A 118 3.72 3.58 -26.04
C ASN A 118 2.38 4.02 -26.65
N ASP A 119 1.42 3.11 -26.77
CA ASP A 119 0.06 3.43 -27.19
C ASP A 119 -0.70 4.05 -25.99
N PRO A 120 -0.94 5.37 -25.99
CA PRO A 120 -1.56 6.05 -24.86
C PRO A 120 -2.95 5.49 -24.54
N GLU A 121 -3.67 4.96 -25.54
CA GLU A 121 -5.02 4.41 -25.37
C GLU A 121 -4.99 3.09 -24.60
N LYS A 122 -4.03 2.21 -24.88
CA LYS A 122 -3.87 0.93 -24.16
C LYS A 122 -3.46 1.14 -22.71
N ILE A 123 -2.54 2.08 -22.46
CA ILE A 123 -2.17 2.45 -21.08
C ILE A 123 -3.39 3.00 -20.35
N MET A 124 -4.13 3.93 -20.97
CA MET A 124 -5.30 4.53 -20.35
C MET A 124 -6.39 3.50 -20.03
N ASN A 125 -6.58 2.49 -20.89
CA ASN A 125 -7.51 1.39 -20.63
C ASN A 125 -7.06 0.52 -19.45
N GLU A 126 -5.77 0.17 -19.37
CA GLU A 126 -5.25 -0.60 -18.22
C GLU A 126 -5.33 0.21 -16.92
N VAL A 127 -5.00 1.51 -16.95
CA VAL A 127 -5.18 2.42 -15.80
C VAL A 127 -6.64 2.46 -15.35
N LYS A 128 -7.60 2.52 -16.29
CA LYS A 128 -9.03 2.47 -15.96
C LYS A 128 -9.42 1.15 -15.30
N ILE A 129 -8.92 0.02 -15.81
CA ILE A 129 -9.17 -1.31 -15.21
C ILE A 129 -8.62 -1.34 -13.78
N LEU A 130 -7.37 -0.93 -13.58
CA LEU A 130 -6.71 -0.94 -12.26
C LEU A 130 -7.41 -0.01 -11.25
N LYS A 131 -7.87 1.17 -11.70
CA LYS A 131 -8.67 2.09 -10.86
C LYS A 131 -10.09 1.58 -10.58
N ALA A 132 -10.64 0.74 -11.45
CA ALA A 132 -11.99 0.20 -11.28
C ALA A 132 -12.05 -1.00 -10.31
N LEU A 133 -10.90 -1.59 -9.97
CA LEU A 133 -10.83 -2.67 -9.00
C LEU A 133 -11.27 -2.18 -7.61
N LYS A 134 -12.26 -2.88 -7.05
CA LYS A 134 -12.85 -2.58 -5.74
C LYS A 134 -12.97 -3.87 -4.95
N HIS A 135 -12.00 -4.09 -4.09
CA HIS A 135 -12.01 -5.21 -3.15
C HIS A 135 -11.24 -4.81 -1.89
N PRO A 136 -11.77 -5.07 -0.68
CA PRO A 136 -11.15 -4.61 0.57
C PRO A 136 -9.74 -5.16 0.79
N CYS A 137 -9.46 -6.38 0.34
CA CYS A 137 -8.12 -6.99 0.42
C CYS A 137 -7.20 -6.65 -0.78
N VAL A 138 -7.56 -5.71 -1.65
CA VAL A 138 -6.71 -5.24 -2.77
C VAL A 138 -6.39 -3.77 -2.54
N ILE A 139 -5.13 -3.36 -2.73
CA ILE A 139 -4.73 -1.98 -2.49
C ILE A 139 -5.52 -1.05 -3.43
N ARG A 140 -6.17 -0.05 -2.84
CA ARG A 140 -6.93 0.96 -3.54
C ARG A 140 -5.99 1.97 -4.17
N MET A 141 -6.21 2.17 -5.45
CA MET A 141 -5.49 3.14 -6.26
C MET A 141 -6.32 4.40 -6.41
N GLU A 142 -5.85 5.48 -5.78
CA GLU A 142 -6.52 6.78 -5.78
C GLU A 142 -6.27 7.52 -7.11
N GLU A 143 -5.01 7.56 -7.52
CA GLU A 143 -4.58 8.38 -8.64
C GLU A 143 -3.40 7.76 -9.38
N ILE A 144 -3.38 7.92 -10.70
CA ILE A 144 -2.20 7.65 -11.51
C ILE A 144 -1.98 8.86 -12.38
N VAL A 145 -0.75 9.38 -12.37
CA VAL A 145 -0.30 10.42 -13.28
C VAL A 145 0.86 9.87 -14.08
N ASP A 146 0.64 9.73 -15.38
CA ASP A 146 1.67 9.31 -16.31
C ASP A 146 2.36 10.54 -16.92
N THR A 147 3.68 10.60 -16.81
CA THR A 147 4.50 11.66 -17.43
C THR A 147 5.53 11.06 -18.38
N PRO A 148 6.17 11.87 -19.24
CA PRO A 148 7.25 11.39 -20.09
C PRO A 148 8.44 10.77 -19.32
N LYS A 149 8.67 11.20 -18.07
CA LYS A 149 9.84 10.78 -17.27
C LYS A 149 9.52 9.67 -16.27
N ALA A 150 8.30 9.62 -15.75
CA ALA A 150 7.91 8.71 -14.69
C ALA A 150 6.39 8.51 -14.62
N VAL A 151 5.98 7.37 -14.06
CA VAL A 151 4.60 7.10 -13.63
C VAL A 151 4.53 7.33 -12.12
N TYR A 152 3.57 8.14 -11.68
CA TYR A 152 3.28 8.40 -10.28
C TYR A 152 1.97 7.73 -9.91
N ILE A 153 1.97 6.93 -8.85
CA ILE A 153 0.82 6.13 -8.43
C ILE A 153 0.52 6.45 -6.97
N VAL A 154 -0.64 7.04 -6.73
CA VAL A 154 -1.15 7.34 -5.39
C VAL A 154 -2.03 6.18 -4.94
N LEU A 155 -1.66 5.58 -3.83
CA LEU A 155 -2.28 4.43 -3.21
C LEU A 155 -2.74 4.81 -1.80
N GLU A 156 -3.73 4.11 -1.27
CA GLU A 156 -4.01 4.18 0.17
C GLU A 156 -2.76 3.78 0.99
N LEU A 157 -2.60 4.37 2.17
CA LEU A 157 -1.47 4.08 3.04
C LEU A 157 -1.80 2.90 3.98
N MET A 158 -0.91 1.91 4.01
CA MET A 158 -0.97 0.77 4.92
C MET A 158 0.10 0.91 6.01
N GLU A 159 -0.28 1.42 7.19
CA GLU A 159 0.66 1.81 8.25
C GLU A 159 1.39 0.63 8.92
N GLY A 160 0.86 -0.59 8.78
CA GLY A 160 1.49 -1.82 9.26
C GLY A 160 2.65 -2.33 8.41
N GLY A 161 2.91 -1.70 7.26
CA GLY A 161 4.04 -2.03 6.38
C GLY A 161 3.89 -3.37 5.67
N GLU A 162 5.03 -3.93 5.24
CA GLU A 162 5.09 -5.16 4.47
C GLU A 162 5.00 -6.42 5.34
N LEU A 163 4.33 -7.46 4.84
CA LEU A 163 4.29 -8.78 5.48
C LEU A 163 5.70 -9.39 5.59
N PHE A 164 6.61 -9.08 4.66
CA PHE A 164 8.00 -9.51 4.73
C PHE A 164 8.67 -9.09 6.05
N GLU A 165 8.61 -7.80 6.39
CA GLU A 165 9.20 -7.28 7.63
C GLU A 165 8.48 -7.81 8.86
N ARG A 166 7.17 -8.11 8.77
CA ARG A 166 6.42 -8.79 9.83
C ARG A 166 6.93 -10.21 10.10
N ILE A 167 7.21 -11.01 9.05
CA ILE A 167 7.76 -12.36 9.20
C ILE A 167 9.16 -12.28 9.78
N LYS A 168 10.01 -11.40 9.23
CA LYS A 168 11.40 -11.20 9.65
C LYS A 168 11.50 -10.76 11.12
N SER A 169 10.72 -9.77 11.53
CA SER A 169 10.74 -9.25 12.92
C SER A 169 10.26 -10.27 13.95
N ARG A 170 9.27 -11.09 13.60
CA ARG A 170 8.73 -12.13 14.52
C ARG A 170 9.44 -13.47 14.40
N GLY A 171 10.34 -13.63 13.43
CA GLY A 171 10.93 -14.90 13.04
C GLY A 171 9.95 -15.80 12.30
N ARG A 172 8.71 -15.98 12.78
CA ARG A 172 7.59 -16.65 12.11
C ARG A 172 6.26 -16.14 12.67
N LEU A 173 5.16 -16.43 11.98
CA LEU A 173 3.81 -16.14 12.45
C LEU A 173 3.21 -17.35 13.15
N LEU A 174 2.39 -17.09 14.17
CA LEU A 174 1.52 -18.14 14.72
C LEU A 174 0.53 -18.57 13.64
N GLU A 175 0.25 -19.88 13.57
CA GLU A 175 -0.61 -20.43 12.52
C GLU A 175 -1.98 -19.72 12.46
N LYS A 176 -2.57 -19.39 13.62
CA LYS A 176 -3.82 -18.62 13.69
C LYS A 176 -3.74 -17.23 13.05
N HIS A 177 -2.64 -16.50 13.25
CA HIS A 177 -2.46 -15.16 12.67
C HIS A 177 -2.12 -15.24 11.18
N ALA A 178 -1.26 -16.20 10.81
CA ALA A 178 -0.96 -16.49 9.41
C ALA A 178 -2.23 -16.87 8.64
N LYS A 179 -3.13 -17.64 9.24
CA LYS A 179 -4.42 -18.03 8.64
C LYS A 179 -5.30 -16.82 8.32
N VAL A 180 -5.41 -15.86 9.24
CA VAL A 180 -6.19 -14.60 9.04
C VAL A 180 -5.64 -13.78 7.88
N ILE A 181 -4.32 -13.57 7.83
CA ILE A 181 -3.68 -12.81 6.74
C ILE A 181 -3.83 -13.58 5.41
N PHE A 182 -3.53 -14.87 5.42
CA PHE A 182 -3.53 -15.71 4.22
C PHE A 182 -4.92 -15.80 3.60
N TYR A 183 -5.98 -15.95 4.40
CA TYR A 183 -7.35 -15.97 3.90
C TYR A 183 -7.71 -14.69 3.13
N GLN A 184 -7.36 -13.52 3.66
CA GLN A 184 -7.58 -12.22 3.00
C GLN A 184 -6.82 -12.12 1.67
N VAL A 185 -5.56 -12.57 1.64
CA VAL A 185 -4.74 -12.61 0.42
C VAL A 185 -5.35 -13.54 -0.63
N VAL A 186 -5.84 -14.71 -0.23
CA VAL A 186 -6.52 -15.64 -1.15
C VAL A 186 -7.81 -15.02 -1.71
N LEU A 187 -8.59 -14.29 -0.90
CA LEU A 187 -9.77 -13.55 -1.37
C LEU A 187 -9.37 -12.50 -2.42
N ALA A 188 -8.33 -11.71 -2.15
CA ALA A 188 -7.79 -10.72 -3.08
C ALA A 188 -7.37 -11.35 -4.42
N VAL A 189 -6.58 -12.42 -4.37
CA VAL A 189 -6.09 -13.10 -5.58
C VAL A 189 -7.24 -13.75 -6.34
N SER A 190 -8.21 -14.36 -5.66
CA SER A 190 -9.41 -14.88 -6.30
C SER A 190 -10.17 -13.76 -7.04
N TYR A 191 -10.33 -12.59 -6.43
CA TYR A 191 -10.99 -11.45 -7.07
C TYR A 191 -10.23 -10.98 -8.31
N LEU A 192 -8.90 -10.84 -8.22
CA LEU A 192 -8.07 -10.48 -9.38
C LEU A 192 -8.23 -11.50 -10.52
N HIS A 193 -8.23 -12.80 -10.21
CA HIS A 193 -8.41 -13.87 -11.19
C HIS A 193 -9.79 -13.82 -11.85
N ASP A 194 -10.85 -13.53 -11.10
CA ASP A 194 -12.22 -13.36 -11.62
C ASP A 194 -12.30 -12.13 -12.55
N CYS A 195 -11.51 -11.09 -12.30
CA CYS A 195 -11.34 -9.93 -13.18
C CYS A 195 -10.38 -10.16 -14.36
N GLY A 196 -9.88 -11.39 -14.57
CA GLY A 196 -8.95 -11.72 -15.65
C GLY A 196 -7.52 -11.17 -15.44
N ILE A 197 -7.16 -10.82 -14.21
CA ILE A 197 -5.84 -10.28 -13.84
C ILE A 197 -5.04 -11.35 -13.11
N THR A 198 -3.92 -11.76 -13.69
CA THR A 198 -2.87 -12.54 -13.00
C THR A 198 -1.86 -11.58 -12.38
N HIS A 199 -1.48 -11.77 -11.12
CA HIS A 199 -0.54 -10.88 -10.45
C HIS A 199 0.90 -11.09 -10.92
N ARG A 200 1.38 -12.35 -10.99
CA ARG A 200 2.71 -12.79 -11.50
C ARG A 200 3.94 -12.41 -10.67
N ASP A 201 3.78 -11.67 -9.57
CA ASP A 201 4.87 -11.24 -8.68
C ASP A 201 4.38 -11.27 -7.23
N LEU A 202 3.60 -12.28 -6.84
CA LEU A 202 3.18 -12.41 -5.46
C LEU A 202 4.36 -12.80 -4.58
N LYS A 203 4.60 -11.99 -3.55
CA LYS A 203 5.62 -12.17 -2.53
C LYS A 203 5.24 -11.40 -1.26
N PRO A 204 5.82 -11.71 -0.08
CA PRO A 204 5.47 -11.03 1.17
C PRO A 204 5.65 -9.50 1.14
N GLU A 205 6.56 -8.97 0.31
CA GLU A 205 6.78 -7.53 0.10
C GLU A 205 5.58 -6.85 -0.57
N ASN A 206 4.83 -7.60 -1.40
CA ASN A 206 3.65 -7.11 -2.10
C ASN A 206 2.34 -7.34 -1.31
N ILE A 207 2.44 -7.75 -0.04
CA ILE A 207 1.30 -7.86 0.88
C ILE A 207 1.49 -6.83 1.99
N LEU A 208 0.61 -5.84 2.03
CA LEU A 208 0.67 -4.73 2.98
C LEU A 208 -0.33 -4.94 4.11
N LEU A 209 0.05 -4.56 5.33
CA LEU A 209 -0.74 -4.72 6.54
C LEU A 209 -1.25 -3.35 7.03
N ALA A 210 -2.50 -3.28 7.50
CA ALA A 210 -3.07 -2.00 7.93
C ALA A 210 -2.44 -1.51 9.24
N SER A 211 -2.01 -2.42 10.11
CA SER A 211 -1.41 -2.08 11.41
C SER A 211 -0.37 -3.11 11.88
N SER A 212 0.34 -2.79 12.96
CA SER A 212 1.27 -3.71 13.65
C SER A 212 0.58 -4.86 14.41
N SER A 213 -0.76 -4.81 14.57
CA SER A 213 -1.55 -5.84 15.23
C SER A 213 -1.40 -7.21 14.55
N ASP A 214 -1.49 -8.27 15.35
CA ASP A 214 -1.51 -9.65 14.87
C ASP A 214 -2.75 -9.98 14.04
N ILE A 215 -3.88 -9.37 14.39
CA ILE A 215 -5.13 -9.45 13.66
C ILE A 215 -5.35 -8.10 13.01
N THR A 216 -5.15 -8.03 11.70
CA THR A 216 -5.20 -6.80 10.92
C THR A 216 -5.59 -7.08 9.48
N LEU A 217 -6.05 -6.03 8.79
CA LEU A 217 -6.38 -6.09 7.38
C LEU A 217 -5.10 -6.27 6.55
N ALA A 218 -5.14 -7.17 5.59
CA ALA A 218 -4.06 -7.43 4.65
C ALA A 218 -4.52 -7.12 3.22
N LYS A 219 -3.72 -6.34 2.49
CA LYS A 219 -4.00 -5.97 1.10
C LYS A 219 -2.90 -6.40 0.15
N VAL A 220 -3.29 -6.96 -0.98
CA VAL A 220 -2.37 -7.24 -2.09
C VAL A 220 -2.10 -5.96 -2.86
N SER A 221 -0.83 -5.62 -3.03
CA SER A 221 -0.33 -4.44 -3.73
C SER A 221 0.46 -4.83 -4.98
N ASP A 222 0.87 -3.85 -5.78
CA ASP A 222 1.76 -4.02 -6.94
C ASP A 222 1.26 -4.99 -8.04
N PHE A 223 -0.06 -5.24 -8.07
CA PHE A 223 -0.70 -5.95 -9.17
C PHE A 223 -0.72 -5.08 -10.44
N GLY A 224 -0.58 -5.70 -11.61
CA GLY A 224 -0.80 -5.05 -12.90
C GLY A 224 0.21 -3.95 -13.30
N LEU A 225 1.11 -3.53 -12.41
CA LEU A 225 2.16 -2.54 -12.73
C LEU A 225 3.10 -3.02 -13.84
N SER A 226 3.24 -4.34 -13.98
CA SER A 226 3.97 -4.99 -15.06
C SER A 226 3.47 -4.70 -16.47
N LYS A 227 2.22 -4.26 -16.60
CA LYS A 227 1.64 -3.85 -17.87
C LYS A 227 1.79 -2.36 -18.14
N LEU A 228 1.98 -1.55 -17.09
CA LEU A 228 2.14 -0.09 -17.18
C LEU A 228 3.61 0.33 -17.38
N VAL A 229 4.55 -0.56 -17.07
CA VAL A 229 5.98 -0.31 -17.09
C VAL A 229 6.61 -1.22 -18.14
N ASP A 230 7.57 -0.71 -18.92
CA ASP A 230 8.17 -1.44 -20.02
C ASP A 230 8.70 -2.82 -19.59
N ALA A 231 8.51 -3.82 -20.44
CA ALA A 231 8.88 -5.20 -20.18
C ALA A 231 10.38 -5.34 -19.86
N GLN A 232 11.26 -4.49 -20.43
CA GLN A 232 12.68 -4.50 -20.10
C GLN A 232 12.98 -3.94 -18.70
N THR A 233 12.18 -2.98 -18.22
CA THR A 233 12.28 -2.46 -16.85
C THR A 233 11.82 -3.51 -15.85
N MET A 234 10.72 -4.20 -16.16
CA MET A 234 10.23 -5.38 -15.43
C MET A 234 11.22 -6.57 -15.44
N MET A 235 11.90 -6.79 -16.57
CA MET A 235 12.94 -7.82 -16.68
C MET A 235 14.21 -7.47 -15.87
N LYS A 236 14.49 -6.19 -15.59
CA LYS A 236 15.53 -5.81 -14.61
C LYS A 236 15.07 -6.03 -13.16
N THR A 237 13.76 -5.97 -12.89
CA THR A 237 13.18 -6.36 -11.59
C THR A 237 13.30 -7.87 -11.32
N PHE A 238 13.48 -8.69 -12.38
CA PHE A 238 13.81 -10.11 -12.29
C PHE A 238 15.20 -10.39 -11.67
N CYS A 239 15.95 -9.36 -11.25
CA CYS A 239 17.16 -9.48 -10.44
C CYS A 239 16.89 -9.73 -8.94
N GLY A 240 15.63 -9.95 -8.53
CA GLY A 240 15.30 -10.54 -7.22
C GLY A 240 15.54 -12.06 -7.20
N THR A 241 15.72 -12.65 -6.02
CA THR A 241 15.83 -14.11 -5.88
C THR A 241 14.51 -14.75 -6.35
N PRO A 242 14.50 -15.66 -7.35
CA PRO A 242 13.28 -16.22 -7.96
C PRO A 242 12.55 -17.24 -7.05
N MET A 243 12.67 -17.08 -5.74
CA MET A 243 12.21 -18.02 -4.71
C MET A 243 10.68 -18.18 -4.64
N TYR A 244 9.91 -17.23 -5.17
CA TYR A 244 8.43 -17.29 -5.23
C TYR A 244 7.89 -17.66 -6.63
N VAL A 245 8.78 -17.85 -7.61
CA VAL A 245 8.42 -18.09 -9.00
C VAL A 245 8.00 -19.55 -9.22
N ALA A 246 6.96 -19.77 -10.01
CA ALA A 246 6.46 -21.09 -10.33
C ALA A 246 7.37 -21.84 -11.34
N PRO A 247 7.43 -23.19 -11.29
CA PRO A 247 8.27 -24.01 -12.18
C PRO A 247 8.03 -23.76 -13.67
N GLU A 248 6.78 -23.53 -14.05
CA GLU A 248 6.40 -23.28 -15.44
C GLU A 248 6.99 -21.96 -15.97
N ILE A 249 7.19 -20.94 -15.14
CA ILE A 249 7.81 -19.67 -15.57
C ILE A 249 9.29 -19.88 -15.91
N LEU A 250 9.99 -20.73 -15.16
CA LEU A 250 11.40 -21.04 -15.41
C LEU A 250 11.62 -21.94 -16.63
N SER A 251 10.64 -22.79 -16.97
CA SER A 251 10.73 -23.74 -18.08
C SER A 251 10.18 -23.22 -19.41
N THR A 252 9.30 -22.22 -19.41
CA THR A 252 8.59 -21.76 -20.63
C THR A 252 9.08 -20.43 -21.19
N ILE A 253 10.36 -20.05 -20.97
CA ILE A 253 10.98 -18.81 -21.48
C ILE A 253 10.47 -18.49 -22.91
N GLY A 254 9.46 -17.62 -23.00
CA GLY A 254 8.89 -17.08 -24.23
C GLY A 254 7.76 -17.82 -24.96
N ARG A 255 7.14 -18.91 -24.48
CA ARG A 255 6.16 -19.71 -25.29
C ARG A 255 4.85 -20.16 -24.65
N GLY A 256 4.23 -19.36 -23.77
CA GLY A 256 2.88 -19.68 -23.29
C GLY A 256 2.11 -18.51 -22.69
N SER A 257 0.79 -18.50 -22.86
CA SER A 257 -0.11 -17.70 -22.03
C SER A 257 -0.04 -18.25 -20.61
N TYR A 258 0.63 -17.52 -19.71
CA TYR A 258 0.76 -17.93 -18.32
C TYR A 258 -0.62 -18.08 -17.67
N THR A 259 -0.87 -19.22 -17.04
CA THR A 259 -2.12 -19.47 -16.32
C THR A 259 -2.12 -18.80 -14.95
N ASN A 260 -3.29 -18.48 -14.42
CA ASN A 260 -3.49 -17.98 -13.04
C ASN A 260 -2.88 -18.88 -11.94
N GLN A 261 -2.50 -20.11 -12.28
CA GLN A 261 -1.85 -21.08 -11.38
C GLN A 261 -0.48 -20.61 -10.87
N VAL A 262 0.21 -19.71 -11.57
CA VAL A 262 1.50 -19.17 -11.10
C VAL A 262 1.34 -18.45 -9.77
N ASP A 263 0.25 -17.70 -9.59
CA ASP A 263 -0.06 -17.00 -8.35
C ASP A 263 -0.35 -18.00 -7.21
N VAL A 264 -1.01 -19.12 -7.52
CA VAL A 264 -1.30 -20.17 -6.53
C VAL A 264 -0.02 -20.83 -6.00
N TRP A 265 0.98 -21.02 -6.86
CA TRP A 265 2.31 -21.48 -6.40
C TRP A 265 2.93 -20.47 -5.44
N SER A 266 2.95 -19.19 -5.82
CA SER A 266 3.51 -18.12 -4.99
C SER A 266 2.81 -18.02 -3.63
N LEU A 267 1.48 -18.21 -3.59
CA LEU A 267 0.73 -18.32 -2.32
C LEU A 267 1.21 -19.49 -1.45
N GLY A 268 1.52 -20.63 -2.05
CA GLY A 268 2.15 -21.77 -1.37
C GLY A 268 3.47 -21.39 -0.69
N VAL A 269 4.35 -20.71 -1.42
CA VAL A 269 5.65 -20.23 -0.92
C VAL A 269 5.46 -19.19 0.19
N ILE A 270 4.52 -18.24 0.03
CA ILE A 270 4.20 -17.22 1.05
C ILE A 270 3.70 -17.88 2.33
N LEU A 271 2.78 -18.86 2.24
CA LEU A 271 2.26 -19.55 3.42
C LEU A 271 3.36 -20.34 4.14
N TYR A 272 4.24 -21.02 3.38
CA TYR A 272 5.42 -21.69 3.94
C TYR A 272 6.30 -20.70 4.70
N ALA A 273 6.57 -19.52 4.12
CA ALA A 273 7.38 -18.48 4.75
C ALA A 273 6.74 -17.94 6.03
N CYS A 274 5.42 -17.69 6.02
CA CYS A 274 4.68 -17.25 7.19
C CYS A 274 4.81 -18.22 8.36
N LEU A 275 4.68 -19.53 8.11
CA LEU A 275 4.63 -20.56 9.17
C LEU A 275 6.01 -21.00 9.67
N SER A 276 7.04 -20.96 8.80
CA SER A 276 8.38 -21.44 9.15
C SER A 276 9.38 -20.33 9.47
N GLY A 277 9.15 -19.11 8.95
CA GLY A 277 10.15 -18.04 9.00
C GLY A 277 11.25 -18.13 7.97
N SER A 278 11.15 -19.08 7.04
CA SER A 278 12.16 -19.40 6.05
C SER A 278 11.47 -19.69 4.73
N VAL A 279 12.21 -19.61 3.62
CA VAL A 279 11.68 -19.99 2.32
C VAL A 279 11.89 -21.48 2.03
N PRO A 280 11.01 -22.10 1.23
CA PRO A 280 11.09 -23.53 0.94
C PRO A 280 12.26 -23.90 0.03
N PHE A 281 12.70 -22.95 -0.81
CA PHE A 281 13.80 -23.15 -1.75
C PHE A 281 14.98 -22.24 -1.38
N ASN A 282 16.15 -22.84 -1.17
CA ASN A 282 17.33 -22.15 -0.66
C ASN A 282 18.35 -21.91 -1.77
N CYS A 283 18.63 -20.64 -2.08
CA CYS A 283 19.64 -20.26 -3.08
C CYS A 283 21.08 -20.59 -2.66
N GLN A 284 21.31 -20.87 -1.37
CA GLN A 284 22.64 -21.19 -0.81
C GLN A 284 22.87 -22.70 -0.67
N ASP A 285 21.94 -23.53 -1.15
CA ASP A 285 22.15 -24.98 -1.15
C ASP A 285 23.32 -25.33 -2.09
N LYS A 286 24.30 -26.07 -1.56
CA LYS A 286 25.50 -26.46 -2.31
C LYS A 286 25.29 -27.67 -3.22
N ASN A 287 24.23 -28.44 -2.96
CA ASN A 287 23.97 -29.71 -3.63
C ASN A 287 22.99 -29.57 -4.80
N MET A 288 22.10 -28.58 -4.75
CA MET A 288 21.07 -28.40 -5.78
C MET A 288 20.84 -26.93 -6.08
N SER A 289 20.86 -26.57 -7.38
CA SER A 289 20.57 -25.19 -7.80
C SER A 289 19.14 -24.79 -7.43
N LEU A 290 18.91 -23.48 -7.22
CA LEU A 290 17.56 -22.96 -6.92
C LEU A 290 16.54 -23.34 -8.01
N GLN A 291 16.97 -23.32 -9.28
CA GLN A 291 16.13 -23.70 -10.40
C GLN A 291 15.75 -25.18 -10.36
N ASP A 292 16.68 -26.07 -10.03
CA ASP A 292 16.41 -27.50 -9.92
C ASP A 292 15.50 -27.80 -8.73
N GLN A 293 15.70 -27.12 -7.60
CA GLN A 293 14.81 -27.23 -6.44
C GLN A 293 13.37 -26.87 -6.80
N ILE A 294 13.17 -25.74 -7.49
CA ILE A 294 11.84 -25.27 -7.91
C ILE A 294 11.24 -26.24 -8.94
N THR A 295 11.97 -26.58 -10.00
CA THR A 295 11.45 -27.38 -11.11
C THR A 295 11.15 -28.83 -10.72
N SER A 296 11.89 -29.39 -9.76
CA SER A 296 11.60 -30.71 -9.17
C SER A 296 10.58 -30.67 -8.03
N GLY A 297 10.25 -29.48 -7.50
CA GLY A 297 9.43 -29.34 -6.30
C GLY A 297 10.10 -29.89 -5.05
N TYR A 298 11.43 -29.79 -4.97
CA TYR A 298 12.23 -30.28 -3.86
C TYR A 298 12.27 -29.28 -2.71
N TYR A 299 11.42 -29.51 -1.72
CA TYR A 299 11.38 -28.78 -0.45
C TYR A 299 10.93 -29.73 0.66
N SER A 300 11.19 -29.37 1.92
CA SER A 300 10.89 -30.23 3.08
C SER A 300 10.14 -29.47 4.16
N PHE A 301 9.63 -30.20 5.16
CA PHE A 301 8.97 -29.62 6.34
C PHE A 301 9.75 -30.03 7.61
N PRO A 302 10.84 -29.34 7.96
CA PRO A 302 11.67 -29.73 9.10
C PRO A 302 10.87 -29.68 10.41
N SER A 303 10.97 -30.72 11.24
CA SER A 303 10.27 -30.79 12.54
C SER A 303 10.59 -29.62 13.46
N SER A 304 11.80 -29.04 13.35
CA SER A 304 12.21 -27.83 14.09
C SER A 304 11.35 -26.59 13.79
N LYS A 305 10.74 -26.52 12.60
CA LYS A 305 9.88 -25.41 12.17
C LYS A 305 8.40 -25.79 12.15
N PHE A 306 8.10 -26.98 11.63
CA PHE A 306 6.74 -27.44 11.36
C PHE A 306 6.17 -28.42 12.40
N GLY A 307 6.93 -28.79 13.44
CA GLY A 307 6.48 -29.79 14.43
C GLY A 307 5.22 -29.41 15.22
N ARG A 308 4.83 -28.13 15.23
CA ARG A 308 3.58 -27.63 15.85
C ARG A 308 2.54 -27.14 14.84
N ILE A 309 2.82 -27.25 13.56
CA ILE A 309 1.93 -26.79 12.48
C ILE A 309 0.97 -27.92 12.11
N THR A 310 -0.30 -27.59 11.90
CA THR A 310 -1.30 -28.60 11.59
C THR A 310 -1.02 -29.31 10.27
N SER A 311 -1.39 -30.60 10.20
CA SER A 311 -1.32 -31.38 8.96
C SER A 311 -2.15 -30.75 7.83
N LYS A 312 -3.26 -30.08 8.18
CA LYS A 312 -4.10 -29.33 7.22
C LYS A 312 -3.35 -28.16 6.58
N ALA A 313 -2.53 -27.41 7.33
CA ALA A 313 -1.73 -26.33 6.76
C ALA A 313 -0.67 -26.88 5.80
N ILE A 314 0.02 -27.95 6.22
CA ILE A 314 1.04 -28.64 5.41
C ILE A 314 0.43 -29.22 4.12
N ASP A 315 -0.75 -29.85 4.21
CA ASP A 315 -1.47 -30.37 3.04
C ASP A 315 -1.80 -29.26 2.04
N LEU A 316 -2.29 -28.11 2.53
CA LEU A 316 -2.57 -26.97 1.65
C LEU A 316 -1.32 -26.46 0.94
N ILE A 317 -0.20 -26.30 1.65
CA ILE A 317 1.08 -25.88 1.05
C ILE A 317 1.48 -26.87 -0.06
N LYS A 318 1.41 -28.18 0.19
CA LYS A 318 1.76 -29.22 -0.80
C LYS A 318 0.88 -29.16 -2.05
N ARG A 319 -0.42 -28.94 -1.89
CA ARG A 319 -1.37 -28.82 -3.01
C ARG A 319 -1.14 -27.56 -3.84
N MET A 320 -0.76 -26.45 -3.20
CA MET A 320 -0.40 -25.20 -3.89
C MET A 320 0.96 -25.27 -4.59
N MET A 321 1.94 -25.91 -3.97
CA MET A 321 3.29 -26.10 -4.52
C MET A 321 3.42 -27.41 -5.32
N THR A 322 2.34 -27.82 -6.00
CA THR A 322 2.38 -28.95 -6.94
C THR A 322 2.98 -28.46 -8.27
N VAL A 323 4.06 -29.13 -8.71
CA VAL A 323 4.85 -28.72 -9.89
C VAL A 323 3.99 -28.64 -11.15
N ASN A 324 3.20 -29.67 -11.45
CA ASN A 324 2.33 -29.66 -12.62
C ASN A 324 1.15 -28.69 -12.41
N PRO A 325 1.07 -27.57 -13.16
CA PRO A 325 0.04 -26.54 -12.94
C PRO A 325 -1.38 -27.04 -13.20
N LYS A 326 -1.57 -28.08 -14.04
CA LYS A 326 -2.88 -28.70 -14.28
C LYS A 326 -3.37 -29.55 -13.12
N LYS A 327 -2.47 -30.05 -12.29
CA LYS A 327 -2.78 -30.83 -11.07
C LYS A 327 -2.76 -29.98 -9.80
N ARG A 328 -2.12 -28.80 -9.86
CA ARG A 328 -2.08 -27.82 -8.78
C ARG A 328 -3.50 -27.37 -8.43
N ILE A 329 -3.77 -27.27 -7.13
CA ILE A 329 -5.07 -26.79 -6.64
C ILE A 329 -5.40 -25.42 -7.25
N THR A 330 -6.67 -25.18 -7.57
CA THR A 330 -7.12 -23.87 -8.07
C THR A 330 -7.40 -22.91 -6.93
N ILE A 331 -7.39 -21.59 -7.18
CA ILE A 331 -7.67 -20.58 -6.14
C ILE A 331 -9.04 -20.78 -5.46
N LYS A 332 -10.06 -21.20 -6.22
CA LYS A 332 -11.40 -21.51 -5.67
C LYS A 332 -11.35 -22.73 -4.74
N GLN A 333 -10.57 -23.74 -5.11
CA GLN A 333 -10.37 -24.92 -4.25
C GLN A 333 -9.52 -24.60 -3.01
N VAL A 334 -8.58 -23.64 -3.09
CA VAL A 334 -7.84 -23.14 -1.91
C VAL A 334 -8.82 -22.57 -0.88
N LEU A 335 -9.76 -21.71 -1.29
CA LEU A 335 -10.80 -21.17 -0.40
C LEU A 335 -11.65 -22.26 0.26
N LEU A 336 -11.91 -23.36 -0.45
CA LEU A 336 -12.68 -24.51 0.04
C LEU A 336 -11.85 -25.48 0.89
N HIS A 337 -10.54 -25.29 1.02
CA HIS A 337 -9.67 -26.22 1.71
C HIS A 337 -10.01 -26.30 3.21
N PRO A 338 -10.00 -27.50 3.84
CA PRO A 338 -10.34 -27.68 5.26
C PRO A 338 -9.52 -26.86 6.27
N TRP A 339 -8.38 -26.31 5.86
CA TRP A 339 -7.58 -25.40 6.70
C TRP A 339 -8.20 -23.99 6.81
N LEU A 340 -8.90 -23.54 5.76
CA LEU A 340 -9.61 -22.25 5.67
C LEU A 340 -11.12 -22.37 5.94
N GLN A 341 -11.66 -23.59 6.01
CA GLN A 341 -13.03 -23.86 6.47
C GLN A 341 -13.12 -23.77 8.00
N ASP A 342 -12.97 -22.55 8.50
CA ASP A 342 -12.93 -22.21 9.92
C ASP A 342 -13.90 -21.04 10.16
N ARG A 343 -14.86 -21.22 11.07
CA ARG A 343 -15.92 -20.25 11.31
C ARG A 343 -15.38 -18.99 12.00
N GLU A 344 -14.53 -19.17 13.00
CA GLU A 344 -13.95 -18.05 13.77
C GLU A 344 -13.05 -17.19 12.87
N LEU A 345 -12.31 -17.82 11.95
CA LEU A 345 -11.55 -17.14 10.92
C LEU A 345 -12.43 -16.21 10.08
N ARG A 346 -13.56 -16.73 9.57
CA ARG A 346 -14.47 -15.97 8.70
C ARG A 346 -15.09 -14.80 9.44
N GLU A 347 -15.60 -15.04 10.65
CA GLU A 347 -16.16 -13.98 11.50
C GLU A 347 -15.13 -12.89 11.80
N THR A 348 -13.88 -13.28 12.13
CA THR A 348 -12.78 -12.33 12.36
C THR A 348 -12.51 -11.47 11.13
N VAL A 349 -12.45 -12.09 9.95
CA VAL A 349 -12.17 -11.39 8.70
C VAL A 349 -13.34 -10.48 8.33
N ASP A 350 -14.58 -10.96 8.43
CA ASP A 350 -15.78 -10.16 8.14
C ASP A 350 -15.83 -8.90 9.03
N ILE A 351 -15.47 -9.00 10.32
CA ILE A 351 -15.34 -7.86 11.22
C ILE A 351 -14.25 -6.89 10.72
N LEU A 352 -13.09 -7.38 10.30
CA LEU A 352 -12.02 -6.52 9.75
C LEU A 352 -12.48 -5.78 8.48
N LEU A 353 -13.15 -6.47 7.56
CA LEU A 353 -13.63 -5.90 6.31
C LEU A 353 -14.78 -4.89 6.52
N SER A 354 -15.62 -5.09 7.55
CA SER A 354 -16.70 -4.16 7.88
C SER A 354 -16.19 -2.81 8.38
N LYS A 355 -15.15 -2.80 9.23
CA LYS A 355 -14.57 -1.57 9.79
C LYS A 355 -13.94 -0.67 8.74
N GLU A 356 -13.37 -1.26 7.70
CA GLU A 356 -12.78 -0.52 6.58
C GLU A 356 -13.84 0.28 5.80
N ASN A 357 -15.05 -0.26 5.66
CA ASN A 357 -16.13 0.45 4.99
C ASN A 357 -16.62 1.65 5.82
N ASP A 358 -16.61 1.55 7.16
CA ASP A 358 -17.03 2.64 8.05
C ASP A 358 -16.01 3.79 8.14
N GLU A 359 -14.70 3.49 8.11
CA GLU A 359 -13.65 4.54 8.15
C GLU A 359 -13.58 5.38 6.86
N ASN A 360 -14.15 4.89 5.75
CA ASN A 360 -14.24 5.63 4.49
C ASN A 360 -15.59 6.39 4.34
N VAL A 361 -16.48 6.32 5.32
CA VAL A 361 -17.72 7.12 5.36
C VAL A 361 -17.42 8.40 6.13
N ALA A 362 -17.59 9.56 5.47
CA ALA A 362 -17.54 10.85 6.15
C ALA A 362 -18.47 10.81 7.38
N PRO A 363 -18.08 11.35 8.54
CA PRO A 363 -18.94 11.36 9.72
C PRO A 363 -20.33 11.87 9.30
N LYS A 364 -21.39 11.11 9.60
CA LYS A 364 -22.75 11.58 9.35
C LYS A 364 -22.88 12.92 10.06
N ASN A 365 -23.08 13.99 9.30
CA ASN A 365 -23.45 15.28 9.86
C ASN A 365 -24.68 15.03 10.74
N ILE A 366 -24.48 15.11 12.06
CA ILE A 366 -25.58 15.14 13.00
C ILE A 366 -26.23 16.51 12.79
N SER A 367 -27.14 16.60 11.82
CA SER A 367 -28.11 17.67 11.75
C SER A 367 -29.17 17.42 12.82
N THR A 368 -28.83 17.64 14.08
CA THR A 368 -29.84 17.83 15.12
C THR A 368 -30.05 19.32 15.29
N GLY A 369 -31.18 19.78 14.78
CA GLY A 369 -31.60 21.16 14.79
C GLY A 369 -31.58 21.76 16.20
N ILE A 370 -30.87 22.87 16.33
CA ILE A 370 -31.14 23.85 17.38
C ILE A 370 -32.35 24.64 16.87
N GLN A 371 -33.54 24.25 17.33
CA GLN A 371 -34.71 25.12 17.24
C GLN A 371 -34.43 26.38 18.06
N TYR A 372 -34.59 27.53 17.41
CA TYR A 372 -34.67 28.82 18.07
C TYR A 372 -35.92 28.83 18.96
N GLU A 373 -35.76 28.72 20.27
CA GLU A 373 -36.79 29.16 21.21
C GLU A 373 -36.71 30.68 21.35
N GLN A 374 -37.67 31.36 20.71
CA GLN A 374 -38.08 32.70 21.09
C GLN A 374 -38.75 32.61 22.47
N ASN A 375 -38.02 32.94 23.54
CA ASN A 375 -38.65 33.23 24.83
C ASN A 375 -38.62 34.73 25.11
N LEU A 376 -39.81 35.31 24.99
CA LEU A 376 -40.16 36.67 25.36
C LEU A 376 -39.81 36.96 26.82
N ILE A 377 -39.29 38.16 26.99
CA ILE A 377 -39.15 38.88 28.25
C ILE A 377 -40.50 38.93 28.99
N LYS A 378 -40.57 38.39 30.21
CA LYS A 378 -41.47 38.87 31.27
C LYS A 378 -40.75 38.87 32.62
N ARG A 379 -40.53 40.09 33.13
CA ARG A 379 -40.14 40.39 34.52
C ARG A 379 -41.21 39.88 35.50
N PRO A 380 -40.83 39.48 36.73
CA PRO A 380 -41.63 39.74 37.91
C PRO A 380 -41.03 40.88 38.73
N ARG A 381 -41.94 41.64 39.34
CA ARG A 381 -41.75 42.79 40.21
C ARG A 381 -41.25 42.35 41.60
N LEU A 382 -40.62 43.30 42.27
CA LEU A 382 -40.43 43.35 43.73
C LEU A 382 -41.72 43.01 44.48
N GLY A 383 -41.55 42.26 45.56
CA GLY A 383 -42.50 41.92 46.61
C GLY A 383 -41.75 41.15 47.68
#